data_AF-A0A6S6RPU7-F1
#
_entry.id   AF-A0A6S6RPU7-F1
#
_cell.length_a   1.000
_cell.length_b   1.000
_cell.length_c   1.000
_cell.angle_alpha   90.00
_cell.angle_beta   90.00
_cell.angle_gamma   90.00
#
_symmetry.space_group_name_H-M   'P 1'
#
loop_
_entity.id
_entity.type
_entity.pdbx_description
1 polymer ?
#
loop_
_entity_poly.entity_id
_entity_poly.type
_entity_poly.pdbx_seq_one_letter_code
_entity_poly.pdbx_strand_id
1 'polypeptide(L)'
;MPRSEETAEEYKPNQPPNESAVRSKQSSRSEQNGQSLIGGVPAALSNQPTPEPKAPIDTANDKNNPRPLNNNHNSRVDETTNYEIDRRIRHTQHQIGSLQRLSMAIIVNYADSDRKENDDSLPLTNENLFK
;
A
#
# COMPACT_ATOMS: atom_id res chain seq x y z
N MET A 1 11.17 26.59 27.88
CA MET A 1 11.09 26.06 26.50
C MET A 1 10.10 24.90 26.49
N PRO A 2 9.19 24.83 25.51
CA PRO A 2 8.28 23.69 25.39
C PRO A 2 9.07 22.43 25.03
N ARG A 3 8.64 21.31 25.60
CA ARG A 3 9.11 19.98 25.20
C ARG A 3 8.55 19.66 23.82
N SER A 4 9.40 19.20 22.90
CA SER A 4 8.98 18.81 21.55
C SER A 4 8.96 17.28 21.45
N GLU A 5 7.82 16.76 21.01
CA GLU A 5 7.62 15.34 20.76
C GLU A 5 7.26 15.15 19.29
N GLU A 6 7.93 14.20 18.65
CA GLU A 6 7.66 13.81 17.27
C GLU A 6 7.31 12.33 17.23
N THR A 7 6.25 12.01 16.50
CA THR A 7 5.88 10.62 16.21
C THR A 7 5.77 10.47 14.69
N ALA A 8 6.56 9.57 14.14
CA ALA A 8 6.55 9.24 12.73
C ALA A 8 6.08 7.79 12.52
N GLU A 9 5.18 7.60 11.58
CA GLU A 9 4.72 6.28 11.14
C GLU A 9 5.16 6.03 9.70
N GLU A 10 5.84 4.91 9.48
CA GLU A 10 6.34 4.50 8.17
C GLU A 10 5.79 3.12 7.82
N TYR A 11 5.35 2.96 6.58
CA TYR A 11 4.78 1.72 6.04
C TYR A 11 5.65 1.24 4.89
N LYS A 12 6.09 -0.02 4.89
CA LYS A 12 6.87 -0.54 3.76
C LYS A 12 5.95 -0.88 2.57
N PRO A 13 6.40 -0.66 1.33
CA PRO A 13 5.69 -1.13 0.15
C PRO A 13 5.61 -2.66 0.13
N ASN A 14 4.43 -3.20 -0.16
CA ASN A 14 4.15 -4.65 -0.22
C ASN A 14 3.71 -5.10 -1.62
N GLN A 15 4.02 -4.30 -2.66
CA GLN A 15 3.73 -4.61 -4.05
C GLN A 15 4.99 -5.17 -4.75
N PRO A 16 4.82 -6.08 -5.75
CA PRO A 16 5.94 -6.61 -6.52
C PRO A 16 6.84 -5.49 -7.06
N PRO A 17 8.17 -5.64 -7.00
CA PRO A 17 8.94 -6.86 -6.68
C PRO A 17 9.09 -7.18 -5.18
N ASN A 18 8.57 -6.34 -4.27
CA ASN A 18 8.68 -6.60 -2.84
C ASN A 18 7.73 -7.74 -2.43
N GLU A 19 8.15 -8.55 -1.45
CA GLU A 19 7.31 -9.61 -0.90
C GLU A 19 6.06 -9.01 -0.24
N SER A 20 4.88 -9.47 -0.66
CA SER A 20 3.61 -9.09 -0.07
C SER A 20 3.26 -10.00 1.11
N ALA A 21 3.02 -9.47 2.29
CA ALA A 21 2.47 -10.25 3.40
C ALA A 21 0.94 -10.33 3.25
N VAL A 22 0.43 -11.40 2.63
CA VAL A 22 -1.02 -11.63 2.47
C VAL A 22 -1.59 -12.23 3.75
N ARG A 23 -2.57 -11.56 4.37
CA ARG A 23 -3.30 -12.06 5.55
C ARG A 23 -4.40 -13.04 5.15
N SER A 24 -5.22 -12.64 4.17
CA SER A 24 -6.30 -13.49 3.65
C SER A 24 -6.66 -13.13 2.22
N LYS A 25 -7.16 -14.11 1.48
CA LYS A 25 -7.63 -13.95 0.11
C LYS A 25 -8.95 -14.68 -0.04
N GLN A 26 -9.99 -13.96 -0.48
CA GLN A 26 -11.31 -14.49 -0.78
C GLN A 26 -11.56 -14.29 -2.28
N SER A 27 -11.81 -15.37 -3.00
CA SER A 27 -12.14 -15.35 -4.43
C SER A 27 -13.53 -15.92 -4.61
N SER A 28 -14.41 -15.20 -5.31
CA SER A 28 -15.72 -15.65 -5.74
C SER A 28 -15.76 -15.62 -7.26
N ARG A 29 -16.16 -16.72 -7.89
CA ARG A 29 -16.35 -16.82 -9.33
C ARG A 29 -17.75 -17.29 -9.62
N SER A 30 -18.47 -16.54 -10.43
CA SER A 30 -19.79 -16.89 -10.94
C SER A 30 -19.72 -16.91 -12.46
N GLU A 31 -20.10 -18.03 -13.07
CA GLU A 31 -20.21 -18.18 -14.51
C GLU A 31 -21.64 -18.58 -14.82
N GLN A 32 -22.37 -17.67 -15.46
CA GLN A 32 -23.72 -17.89 -15.95
C GLN A 32 -23.66 -18.01 -17.48
N ASN A 33 -23.64 -19.26 -17.94
CA ASN A 33 -23.79 -19.57 -19.34
C ASN A 33 -25.30 -19.61 -19.66
N GLY A 34 -25.79 -18.62 -20.40
CA GLY A 34 -27.17 -18.46 -20.86
C GLY A 34 -27.64 -19.51 -21.88
N GLN A 35 -26.96 -20.65 -21.95
CA GLN A 35 -27.44 -21.80 -22.67
C GLN A 35 -28.37 -22.60 -21.75
N SER A 36 -29.68 -22.45 -21.96
CA SER A 36 -30.59 -23.58 -21.77
C SER A 36 -30.26 -24.62 -22.84
N LEU A 37 -29.10 -25.27 -22.71
CA LEU A 37 -28.93 -26.60 -23.26
C LEU A 37 -29.80 -27.50 -22.40
N ILE A 38 -30.65 -28.27 -23.05
CA ILE A 38 -31.35 -29.42 -22.50
C ILE A 38 -30.25 -30.35 -21.95
N GLY A 39 -29.90 -30.14 -20.69
CA GLY A 39 -28.79 -30.76 -19.99
C GLY A 39 -29.21 -30.86 -18.55
N GLY A 40 -30.17 -31.76 -18.29
CA GLY A 40 -30.51 -32.13 -16.93
C GLY A 40 -29.27 -32.62 -16.21
N VAL A 41 -29.28 -32.53 -14.88
CA VAL A 41 -28.32 -33.20 -14.01
C VAL A 41 -28.17 -34.65 -14.53
N PRO A 42 -26.97 -35.11 -14.90
CA PRO A 42 -26.76 -36.51 -15.25
C PRO A 42 -27.34 -37.37 -14.12
N ALA A 43 -28.30 -38.25 -14.45
CA ALA A 43 -29.14 -39.10 -13.58
C ALA A 43 -30.60 -38.66 -13.28
N ALA A 44 -31.08 -37.48 -13.71
CA ALA A 44 -32.47 -37.09 -13.46
C ALA A 44 -33.52 -38.03 -14.10
N LEU A 45 -33.20 -38.65 -15.25
CA LEU A 45 -34.07 -39.62 -15.92
C LEU A 45 -34.01 -41.04 -15.33
N SER A 46 -33.03 -41.33 -14.47
CA SER A 46 -32.86 -42.69 -13.90
C SER A 46 -33.97 -43.06 -12.91
N ASN A 47 -34.72 -42.08 -12.42
CA ASN A 47 -35.80 -42.27 -11.47
C ASN A 47 -37.18 -41.93 -12.04
N GLN A 48 -37.27 -41.82 -13.38
CA GLN A 48 -38.54 -41.62 -14.04
C GLN A 48 -39.18 -43.01 -14.30
N PRO A 49 -40.41 -43.26 -13.83
CA PRO A 49 -41.16 -44.45 -14.24
C PRO A 49 -41.29 -44.48 -15.77
N THR A 50 -41.15 -45.66 -16.38
CA THR A 50 -41.26 -45.84 -17.83
C THR A 50 -42.56 -45.21 -18.35
N PRO A 51 -42.50 -44.28 -19.32
CA PRO A 51 -43.70 -43.66 -19.86
C PRO A 51 -44.54 -44.67 -20.64
N GLU A 52 -45.86 -44.49 -20.63
CA GLU A 52 -46.79 -45.30 -21.42
C GLU A 52 -46.48 -45.18 -22.93
N PRO A 53 -46.49 -46.30 -23.69
CA PRO A 53 -46.23 -46.26 -25.12
C PRO A 53 -47.37 -45.52 -25.84
N LYS A 54 -47.05 -44.41 -26.52
CA LYS A 54 -47.97 -43.72 -27.43
C LYS A 54 -47.70 -44.12 -28.87
N ALA A 55 -48.77 -44.44 -29.61
CA ALA A 55 -48.70 -44.74 -31.03
C ALA A 55 -48.21 -43.53 -31.84
N PRO A 56 -47.49 -43.72 -32.95
CA PRO A 56 -47.03 -42.62 -33.79
C PRO A 56 -48.19 -41.78 -34.33
N ILE A 57 -48.20 -40.50 -34.00
CA ILE A 57 -49.00 -39.49 -34.69
C ILE A 57 -48.06 -38.83 -35.68
N ASP A 58 -48.31 -39.04 -36.97
CA ASP A 58 -47.58 -38.38 -38.04
C ASP A 58 -48.14 -36.95 -38.18
N THR A 59 -47.50 -35.98 -37.53
CA THR A 59 -47.71 -34.55 -37.86
C THR A 59 -46.43 -34.00 -38.44
N ALA A 60 -46.54 -33.54 -39.68
CA ALA A 60 -45.50 -32.84 -40.41
C ALA A 60 -44.79 -31.81 -39.52
N ASN A 61 -43.48 -32.00 -39.40
CA ASN A 61 -42.61 -31.18 -38.60
C ASN A 61 -42.31 -29.91 -39.40
N ASP A 62 -43.06 -28.82 -39.16
CA ASP A 62 -42.72 -27.49 -39.67
C ASP A 62 -41.44 -27.00 -38.98
N LYS A 63 -40.30 -27.45 -39.49
CA LYS A 63 -38.99 -26.95 -39.15
C LYS A 63 -38.74 -25.69 -39.96
N ASN A 64 -39.12 -24.52 -39.46
CA ASN A 64 -38.51 -23.24 -39.85
C ASN A 64 -38.90 -22.12 -38.88
N ASN A 65 -38.20 -22.03 -37.75
CA ASN A 65 -38.01 -20.74 -37.11
C ASN A 65 -36.61 -20.68 -36.47
N PRO A 66 -35.64 -19.96 -37.06
CA PRO A 66 -34.35 -19.76 -36.42
C PRO A 66 -34.52 -18.79 -35.25
N ARG A 67 -34.69 -19.34 -34.04
CA ARG A 67 -34.59 -18.54 -32.81
C ARG A 67 -33.13 -18.11 -32.65
N PRO A 68 -32.82 -16.81 -32.46
CA PRO A 68 -31.44 -16.37 -32.30
C PRO A 68 -30.81 -17.06 -31.10
N LEU A 69 -29.70 -17.76 -31.33
CA LEU A 69 -28.89 -18.40 -30.30
C LEU A 69 -28.20 -17.29 -29.51
N ASN A 70 -28.86 -16.81 -28.45
CA ASN A 70 -28.31 -15.78 -27.60
C ASN A 70 -27.27 -16.41 -26.66
N ASN A 71 -26.01 -16.44 -27.10
CA ASN A 71 -24.86 -16.84 -26.28
C ASN A 71 -24.58 -15.76 -25.24
N ASN A 72 -25.47 -15.60 -24.28
CA ASN A 72 -25.29 -14.70 -23.17
C ASN A 72 -24.35 -15.41 -22.18
N HIS A 73 -23.08 -15.05 -22.15
CA HIS A 73 -22.11 -15.60 -21.20
C HIS A 73 -21.77 -14.49 -20.23
N ASN A 74 -22.18 -14.66 -18.97
CA ASN A 74 -21.94 -13.70 -17.91
C ASN A 74 -20.98 -14.33 -16.89
N SER A 75 -19.73 -13.90 -16.91
CA SER A 75 -18.72 -14.30 -15.92
C SER A 75 -18.40 -13.13 -14.99
N ARG A 76 -18.50 -13.36 -13.68
CA ARG A 76 -18.09 -12.42 -12.64
C ARG A 76 -17.01 -13.06 -11.78
N VAL A 77 -15.91 -12.34 -11.58
CA VAL A 77 -14.85 -12.72 -10.65
C VAL A 77 -14.69 -11.58 -9.65
N ASP A 78 -14.92 -11.86 -8.38
CA ASP A 78 -14.67 -10.96 -7.26
C ASP A 78 -13.48 -11.49 -6.46
N GLU A 79 -12.44 -10.68 -6.26
CA GLU A 79 -11.27 -11.04 -5.47
C GLU A 79 -10.99 -9.97 -4.41
N THR A 80 -11.01 -10.38 -3.15
CA THR A 80 -10.66 -9.53 -2.00
C THR A 80 -9.40 -10.10 -1.36
N THR A 81 -8.32 -9.31 -1.35
CA THR A 81 -7.07 -9.70 -0.68
C THR A 81 -6.76 -8.71 0.43
N ASN A 82 -6.62 -9.21 1.66
CA ASN A 82 -6.20 -8.45 2.82
C ASN A 82 -4.70 -8.65 3.03
N TYR A 83 -3.98 -7.57 3.28
CA TYR A 83 -2.54 -7.60 3.50
C TYR A 83 -2.19 -7.20 4.94
N GLU A 84 -1.12 -7.76 5.45
CA GLU A 84 -0.39 -7.20 6.59
C GLU A 84 0.66 -6.22 6.02
N ILE A 85 0.79 -5.07 6.66
CA ILE A 85 1.76 -4.04 6.24
C ILE A 85 2.76 -3.87 7.38
N ASP A 86 4.05 -3.98 7.05
CA ASP A 86 5.13 -3.64 7.97
C ASP A 86 4.99 -2.17 8.39
N ARG A 87 4.63 -1.94 9.65
CA ARG A 87 4.53 -0.60 10.25
C ARG A 87 5.69 -0.37 11.20
N ARG A 88 6.45 0.69 10.97
CA ARG A 88 7.48 1.18 11.88
C ARG A 88 7.02 2.47 12.53
N ILE A 89 6.96 2.48 13.86
CA ILE A 89 6.62 3.67 14.65
C ILE A 89 7.91 4.18 15.29
N ARG A 90 8.25 5.43 15.06
CA ARG A 90 9.35 6.12 15.73
C ARG A 90 8.77 7.21 16.63
N HIS A 91 9.09 7.15 17.91
CA HIS A 91 8.78 8.20 18.87
C HIS A 91 10.07 8.86 19.32
N THR A 92 10.18 10.17 19.10
CA THR A 92 11.38 10.95 19.43
C THR A 92 10.98 12.09 20.36
N GLN A 93 11.56 12.07 21.56
CA GLN A 93 11.44 13.15 22.52
C GLN A 93 12.70 14.00 22.43
N HIS A 94 12.56 15.25 22.01
CA HIS A 94 13.69 16.15 21.88
C HIS A 94 14.16 16.58 23.27
N GLN A 95 15.47 16.48 23.51
CA GLN A 95 16.07 16.98 24.74
C GLN A 95 15.79 18.47 24.91
N ILE A 96 15.36 18.86 26.11
CA ILE A 96 15.16 20.26 26.47
C ILE A 96 16.51 20.94 26.66
N GLY A 97 16.66 22.17 26.16
CA GLY A 97 17.90 22.94 26.31
C GLY A 97 18.99 22.64 25.29
N SER A 98 18.66 22.02 24.15
CA SER A 98 19.60 21.94 23.02
C SER A 98 19.94 23.34 22.50
N LEU A 99 21.21 23.54 22.12
CA LEU A 99 21.69 24.78 21.53
C LEU A 99 21.35 24.80 20.04
N GLN A 100 20.28 25.51 19.66
CA GLN A 100 19.88 25.62 18.25
C GLN A 100 20.81 26.55 17.46
N ARG A 101 21.31 27.61 18.10
CA ARG A 101 22.21 28.60 17.49
C ARG A 101 23.03 29.28 18.59
N LEU A 102 24.34 29.37 18.39
CA LEU A 102 25.25 30.17 19.20
C LEU A 102 25.77 31.34 18.37
N SER A 103 25.76 32.53 18.95
CA SER A 103 26.36 33.73 18.36
C SER A 103 27.23 34.35 19.43
N MET A 104 28.52 34.52 19.14
CA MET A 104 29.49 35.01 20.10
C MET A 104 30.33 36.10 19.45
N ALA A 105 30.55 37.18 20.19
CA ALA A 105 31.47 38.24 19.83
C ALA A 105 32.55 38.28 20.92
N ILE A 106 33.80 38.29 20.50
CA ILE A 106 34.96 38.38 21.40
C ILE A 106 35.67 39.67 21.06
N ILE A 107 35.87 40.51 22.06
CA ILE A 107 36.71 41.70 21.97
C ILE A 107 37.95 41.42 22.82
N VAL A 108 39.11 41.54 22.21
CA VAL A 108 40.40 41.41 22.90
C VAL A 108 41.02 42.78 23.03
N ASN A 109 41.59 43.07 24.20
CA ASN A 109 42.39 44.27 24.38
C ASN A 109 43.74 44.09 23.68
N TYR A 110 44.44 45.19 23.41
CA TYR A 110 45.82 45.18 22.94
C TYR A 110 46.76 44.58 23.99
N ALA A 111 47.89 44.04 23.55
CA ALA A 111 48.92 43.50 24.42
C ALA A 111 49.74 44.63 25.05
N ASP A 112 50.06 44.49 26.33
CA ASP A 112 50.97 45.39 27.03
C ASP A 112 52.35 45.29 26.39
N SER A 113 52.94 46.43 26.06
CA SER A 113 54.33 46.48 25.63
C SER A 113 55.24 46.61 26.86
N ASP A 114 56.32 45.83 26.92
CA ASP A 114 57.32 45.91 27.99
C ASP A 114 58.14 47.23 27.97
N ARG A 115 57.81 48.15 27.06
CA ARG A 115 58.45 49.47 26.99
C ARG A 115 57.77 50.42 27.97
N LYS A 116 58.44 50.69 29.09
CA LYS A 116 58.11 51.81 29.99
C LYS A 116 58.50 53.16 29.39
N GLU A 117 57.97 53.52 28.24
CA GLU A 117 57.90 54.91 27.78
C GLU A 117 56.90 54.99 26.62
N ASN A 118 55.76 55.64 26.88
CA ASN A 118 54.57 55.75 26.04
C ASN A 118 53.68 54.51 26.02
N ASP A 119 52.38 54.77 26.14
CA ASP A 119 51.25 53.84 26.14
C ASP A 119 51.06 53.20 24.74
N ASP A 120 52.09 52.52 24.25
CA ASP A 120 52.08 51.84 22.97
C ASP A 120 51.47 50.45 23.18
N SER A 121 50.15 50.36 23.12
CA SER A 121 49.42 49.08 23.12
C SER A 121 49.61 48.37 21.77
N LEU A 122 50.12 47.14 21.77
CA LEU A 122 50.45 46.39 20.54
C LEU A 122 49.32 45.45 20.14
N PRO A 123 48.99 45.32 18.83
CA PRO A 123 47.99 44.32 18.40
C PRO A 123 48.43 42.92 18.80
N LEU A 124 47.51 42.12 19.36
CA LEU A 124 47.77 40.70 19.60
C LEU A 124 48.10 40.02 18.27
N THR A 125 49.19 39.27 18.26
CA THR A 125 49.55 38.40 17.14
C THR A 125 48.63 37.17 17.10
N ASN A 126 48.37 36.63 15.90
CA ASN A 126 47.45 35.51 15.69
C ASN A 126 47.79 34.28 16.55
N GLU A 127 49.09 34.02 16.77
CA GLU A 127 49.59 32.92 17.61
C GLU A 127 49.16 33.02 19.09
N ASN A 128 48.88 34.22 19.59
CA ASN A 128 48.44 34.42 20.98
C ASN A 128 46.91 34.53 21.10
N LEU A 129 46.19 34.64 19.98
CA LEU A 129 44.73 34.66 19.93
C LEU A 129 44.11 33.25 19.90
N PHE A 130 44.84 32.24 19.42
CA PHE A 130 44.34 30.87 19.19
C PHE A 130 45.02 29.78 20.05
N LYS A 131 45.68 30.15 21.15
CA LYS A 131 46.19 29.19 22.15
C LYS A 131 45.07 28.71 23.07
#